data_AF-A0A5M4BBS7-F1
#
_entry.id   AF-A0A5M4BBS7-F1
#
_cell.length_a   1.000
_cell.length_b   1.000
_cell.length_c   1.000
_cell.angle_alpha   90.00
_cell.angle_beta   90.00
_cell.angle_gamma   90.00
#
_symmetry.space_group_name_H-M   'P 1'
#
loop_
_entity.id
_entity.type
_entity.pdbx_description
1 polymer ?
#
loop_
_entity_poly.entity_id
_entity_poly.type
_entity_poly.pdbx_seq_one_letter_code
_entity_poly.pdbx_strand_id
1 'polypeptide(L)'
;MKQLFYLLGILLTVILGAFLQYHFCCQAVCCSNNSSEQTVKEELPKEKQKTLGFLIVTHPLKLEHTDNFKFTKNSYEIRPVVAEIDVLIDQSKEHFKENESKVLEIIGLYSSDETNHSVFPTIGLARANVVKMYFEKRGFPSQQLKISDRLEQGIGKNLDEADIATAFQVIEITAESQSEKMESFKAFAKELRENPIRLYFETGESHINLTMEEREKIQKLNDYISHVEGACVQVVGHTDNVGKRPSNLRLGEERAAFVKSYLVKNHFPELLVEVISHGPDKPIASNKTEEGRAKNRRVEITLE
;
A
#
# COMPACT_ATOMS: atom_id res chain seq x y z
N MET A 1 24.61 64.88 44.21
CA MET A 1 24.64 63.40 44.02
C MET A 1 23.33 62.71 44.39
N LYS A 2 22.91 62.57 45.67
CA LYS A 2 21.75 61.72 46.05
C LYS A 2 20.47 61.89 45.20
N GLN A 3 20.03 63.11 44.88
CA GLN A 3 18.84 63.33 44.04
C GLN A 3 18.95 62.78 42.60
N LEU A 4 20.16 62.72 42.02
CA LEU A 4 20.35 62.17 40.67
C LEU A 4 20.04 60.67 40.63
N PHE A 5 20.43 59.93 41.67
CA PHE A 5 20.11 58.49 41.80
C PHE A 5 18.61 58.24 42.00
N TYR A 6 17.89 59.14 42.70
CA TYR A 6 16.43 59.06 42.79
C TYR A 6 15.75 59.25 41.43
N LEU A 7 16.18 60.26 40.65
CA LEU A 7 15.66 60.49 39.30
C LEU A 7 15.94 59.32 38.35
N LEU A 8 17.15 58.73 38.42
CA LEU A 8 17.53 57.54 37.65
C LEU A 8 16.71 56.30 38.05
N GLY A 9 16.45 56.11 39.34
CA GLY A 9 15.58 55.04 39.85
C GLY A 9 14.14 55.17 39.37
N ILE A 10 13.56 56.37 39.43
CA ILE A 10 12.21 56.66 38.91
C ILE A 10 12.14 56.42 37.39
N LEU A 11 13.15 56.87 36.63
CA LEU A 11 13.20 56.64 35.19
C LEU A 11 13.25 55.14 34.86
N LEU A 12 14.03 54.36 35.61
CA LEU A 12 14.12 52.91 35.45
C LEU A 12 12.78 52.21 35.73
N THR A 13 12.05 52.60 36.80
CA THR A 13 10.74 52.00 37.10
C THR A 13 9.67 52.38 36.07
N VAL A 14 9.71 53.60 35.51
CA VAL A 14 8.81 54.01 34.42
C VAL A 14 9.08 53.21 33.14
N ILE A 15 10.34 53.01 32.76
CA ILE A 15 10.71 52.20 31.58
C ILE A 15 10.31 50.74 31.77
N LEU A 16 10.59 50.16 32.95
CA LEU A 16 10.23 48.77 33.24
C LEU A 16 8.70 48.58 33.29
N GLY A 17 7.98 49.53 33.88
CA GLY A 17 6.50 49.55 33.90
C GLY A 17 5.89 49.65 32.50
N ALA A 18 6.43 50.53 31.64
CA ALA A 18 5.98 50.65 30.26
C ALA A 18 6.26 49.38 29.43
N PHE A 19 7.42 48.75 29.62
CA PHE A 19 7.76 47.48 28.98
C PHE A 19 6.81 46.35 29.41
N LEU A 20 6.57 46.20 30.72
CA LEU A 20 5.63 45.20 31.24
C LEU A 20 4.18 45.48 30.78
N GLN A 21 3.75 46.73 30.75
CA GLN A 21 2.41 47.08 30.27
C GLN A 21 2.24 46.82 28.78
N TYR A 22 3.25 47.11 27.95
CA TYR A 22 3.24 46.74 26.53
C TYR A 22 3.19 45.22 26.33
N HIS A 23 4.00 44.47 27.07
CA HIS A 23 4.17 43.04 26.84
C HIS A 23 3.04 42.17 27.42
N PHE A 24 2.39 42.59 28.52
CA PHE A 24 1.31 41.82 29.15
C PHE A 24 -0.10 42.37 28.88
N CYS A 25 -0.27 43.69 28.70
CA CYS A 25 -1.61 44.29 28.60
C CYS A 25 -2.19 44.27 27.17
N CYS A 26 -1.35 44.16 26.14
CA CYS A 26 -1.79 44.01 24.74
C CYS A 26 -2.34 42.62 24.38
N GLN A 27 -2.42 41.68 25.34
CA GLN A 27 -2.83 40.29 25.08
C GLN A 27 -4.17 39.89 25.75
N ALA A 28 -4.89 40.83 26.39
CA ALA A 28 -6.14 40.57 27.10
C ALA A 28 -7.26 41.61 26.81
N VAL A 29 -8.10 41.25 25.83
CA VAL A 29 -9.46 41.74 25.47
C VAL A 29 -10.17 42.74 26.42
N CYS A 30 -10.53 43.93 25.88
CA CYS A 30 -11.68 44.81 26.17
C CYS A 30 -11.58 46.06 25.24
N CYS A 31 -12.58 46.72 24.64
CA CYS A 31 -14.01 46.50 24.32
C CYS A 31 -14.26 47.17 22.91
N SER A 32 -15.39 47.16 22.17
CA SER A 32 -16.84 47.20 22.45
C SER A 32 -17.32 48.56 23.05
N ASN A 33 -18.35 49.28 22.57
CA ASN A 33 -19.28 49.13 21.43
C ASN A 33 -19.50 50.48 20.71
N ASN A 34 -19.86 50.46 19.42
CA ASN A 34 -21.06 51.15 18.91
C ASN A 34 -21.49 50.57 17.55
N SER A 35 -22.73 50.83 17.14
CA SER A 35 -23.44 50.03 16.13
C SER A 35 -23.27 50.47 14.67
N SER A 36 -23.52 49.50 13.77
CA SER A 36 -23.92 49.66 12.37
C SER A 36 -23.03 50.47 11.43
N GLU A 37 -22.10 49.78 10.77
CA GLU A 37 -22.21 49.58 9.31
C GLU A 37 -21.54 48.27 8.89
N GLN A 38 -22.09 47.58 7.88
CA GLN A 38 -21.64 46.25 7.50
C GLN A 38 -20.46 46.30 6.53
N THR A 39 -19.25 46.04 7.03
CA THR A 39 -18.17 45.50 6.20
C THR A 39 -17.84 44.09 6.68
N VAL A 40 -18.31 43.09 5.92
CA VAL A 40 -17.91 41.69 6.13
C VAL A 40 -16.43 41.59 5.78
N LYS A 41 -15.57 41.65 6.80
CA LYS A 41 -14.22 41.11 6.68
C LYS A 41 -14.35 39.61 6.61
N GLU A 42 -14.35 39.11 5.39
CA GLU A 42 -14.21 37.70 5.06
C GLU A 42 -12.89 37.21 5.67
N GLU A 43 -12.98 36.57 6.84
CA GLU A 43 -11.87 35.75 7.33
C GLU A 43 -11.65 34.67 6.28
N LEU A 44 -10.51 34.75 5.58
CA LEU A 44 -10.16 33.78 4.54
C LEU A 44 -10.29 32.38 5.16
N PRO A 45 -11.17 31.51 4.62
CA PRO A 45 -11.54 30.29 5.32
C PRO A 45 -10.28 29.45 5.52
N LYS A 46 -9.97 29.10 6.78
CA LYS A 46 -8.89 28.14 7.08
C LYS A 46 -9.16 26.89 6.26
N GLU A 47 -8.31 26.66 5.27
CA GLU A 47 -8.55 25.66 4.24
C GLU A 47 -8.62 24.29 4.89
N LYS A 48 -9.85 23.74 5.00
CA LYS A 48 -10.07 22.39 5.47
C LYS A 48 -9.40 21.46 4.46
N GLN A 49 -8.24 20.94 4.82
CA GLN A 49 -7.45 20.10 3.93
C GLN A 49 -8.31 18.96 3.39
N LYS A 50 -8.37 18.90 2.07
CA LYS A 50 -9.28 18.02 1.33
C LYS A 50 -8.84 16.56 1.51
N THR A 51 -9.41 15.88 2.50
CA THR A 51 -9.38 14.42 2.55
C THR A 51 -9.90 13.89 1.22
N LEU A 52 -9.18 12.97 0.59
CA LEU A 52 -9.63 12.36 -0.65
C LEU A 52 -10.72 11.33 -0.30
N GLY A 53 -11.96 11.82 -0.23
CA GLY A 53 -13.15 10.98 -0.10
C GLY A 53 -13.30 10.02 -1.27
N PHE A 54 -14.05 8.93 -1.05
CA PHE A 54 -14.35 7.95 -2.08
C PHE A 54 -15.07 8.62 -3.25
N LEU A 55 -14.64 8.33 -4.48
CA LEU A 55 -15.25 8.88 -5.69
C LEU A 55 -15.06 7.91 -6.86
N ILE A 56 -16.16 7.38 -7.39
CA ILE A 56 -16.20 6.64 -8.66
C ILE A 56 -17.12 7.39 -9.63
N VAL A 57 -16.62 7.67 -10.84
CA VAL A 57 -17.36 8.37 -11.89
C VAL A 57 -17.27 7.57 -13.18
N THR A 58 -18.41 7.17 -13.75
CA THR A 58 -18.50 6.54 -15.07
C THR A 58 -19.92 6.71 -15.60
N HIS A 59 -20.09 7.34 -16.76
CA HIS A 59 -21.42 7.80 -17.19
C HIS A 59 -22.45 6.64 -17.29
N PRO A 60 -23.68 6.79 -16.76
CA PRO A 60 -24.25 7.98 -16.07
C PRO A 60 -24.01 8.03 -14.54
N LEU A 61 -23.33 7.02 -13.98
CA LEU A 61 -23.10 6.83 -12.56
C LEU A 61 -22.06 7.82 -11.96
N LYS A 62 -22.41 8.38 -10.80
CA LYS A 62 -21.48 9.08 -9.90
C LYS A 62 -21.73 8.60 -8.48
N LEU A 63 -20.73 8.03 -7.85
CA LEU A 63 -20.75 7.57 -6.46
C LEU A 63 -19.71 8.36 -5.68
N GLU A 64 -20.09 9.01 -4.59
CA GLU A 64 -19.18 9.83 -3.79
C GLU A 64 -19.47 9.74 -2.29
N HIS A 65 -18.42 9.82 -1.47
CA HIS A 65 -18.51 9.91 -0.03
C HIS A 65 -17.37 10.79 0.52
N THR A 66 -17.55 11.38 1.71
CA THR A 66 -16.49 12.17 2.37
C THR A 66 -15.43 11.29 3.02
N ASP A 67 -15.82 10.09 3.45
CA ASP A 67 -14.94 9.03 3.93
C ASP A 67 -14.42 8.15 2.77
N ASN A 68 -13.46 7.27 3.02
CA ASN A 68 -12.80 6.42 2.00
C ASN A 68 -12.05 5.25 2.67
N PHE A 69 -11.44 4.37 1.88
CA PHE A 69 -10.39 3.49 2.38
C PHE A 69 -9.18 4.29 2.82
N LYS A 70 -8.62 3.93 3.99
CA LYS A 70 -7.58 4.70 4.67
C LYS A 70 -6.49 3.78 5.21
N PHE A 71 -5.26 4.28 5.18
CA PHE A 71 -4.08 3.58 5.64
C PHE A 71 -3.22 4.49 6.52
N THR A 72 -2.61 3.93 7.55
CA THR A 72 -1.56 4.60 8.32
C THR A 72 -0.27 4.63 7.51
N LYS A 73 0.55 5.66 7.70
CA LYS A 73 1.89 5.75 7.09
C LYS A 73 2.72 4.50 7.39
N ASN A 74 3.53 4.04 6.43
CA ASN A 74 4.31 2.81 6.45
C ASN A 74 3.49 1.51 6.57
N SER A 75 2.16 1.57 6.58
CA SER A 75 1.27 0.41 6.60
C SER A 75 0.41 0.28 5.35
N TYR A 76 0.15 -0.97 4.95
CA TYR A 76 -0.86 -1.36 3.97
C TYR A 76 -2.06 -2.08 4.64
N GLU A 77 -2.13 -2.10 5.97
CA GLU A 77 -3.30 -2.59 6.70
C GLU A 77 -4.43 -1.56 6.63
N ILE A 78 -5.60 -2.00 6.15
CA ILE A 78 -6.77 -1.16 5.92
C ILE A 78 -7.43 -0.77 7.25
N ARG A 79 -7.66 0.54 7.47
CA ARG A 79 -8.43 1.01 8.63
C ARG A 79 -9.91 0.57 8.53
N PRO A 80 -10.67 0.52 9.63
CA PRO A 80 -12.10 0.21 9.60
C PRO A 80 -12.86 1.07 8.59
N VAL A 81 -13.53 0.40 7.65
CA VAL A 81 -14.30 1.02 6.56
C VAL A 81 -15.73 1.28 7.04
N VAL A 82 -16.28 2.45 6.70
CA VAL A 82 -17.65 2.82 7.08
C VAL A 82 -18.69 2.16 6.15
N ALA A 83 -19.87 1.82 6.68
CA ALA A 83 -20.86 0.99 5.99
C ALA A 83 -21.45 1.64 4.72
N GLU A 84 -21.35 2.95 4.60
CA GLU A 84 -21.73 3.72 3.41
C GLU A 84 -20.84 3.35 2.20
N ILE A 85 -19.55 3.10 2.42
CA ILE A 85 -18.61 2.69 1.35
C ILE A 85 -18.97 1.30 0.82
N ASP A 86 -19.38 0.38 1.71
CA ASP A 86 -19.88 -0.95 1.33
C ASP A 86 -21.08 -0.87 0.35
N VAL A 87 -22.00 0.07 0.59
CA VAL A 87 -23.15 0.31 -0.29
C VAL A 87 -22.71 0.87 -1.65
N LEU A 88 -21.73 1.79 -1.68
CA LEU A 88 -21.19 2.32 -2.93
C LEU A 88 -20.44 1.24 -3.74
N ILE A 89 -19.72 0.32 -3.09
CA ILE A 89 -19.10 -0.83 -3.78
C ILE A 89 -20.18 -1.69 -4.41
N ASP A 90 -21.24 -2.04 -3.68
CA ASP A 90 -22.32 -2.88 -4.21
C ASP A 90 -23.09 -2.20 -5.35
N GLN A 91 -23.28 -0.88 -5.32
CA GLN A 91 -23.84 -0.10 -6.43
C GLN A 91 -22.91 -0.07 -7.65
N SER A 92 -21.60 0.13 -7.46
CA SER A 92 -20.64 0.10 -8.56
C SER A 92 -20.57 -1.29 -9.22
N LYS A 93 -20.54 -2.35 -8.41
CA LYS A 93 -20.53 -3.75 -8.87
C LYS A 93 -21.66 -4.06 -9.85
N GLU A 94 -22.88 -3.58 -9.58
CA GLU A 94 -24.01 -3.85 -10.48
C GLU A 94 -23.85 -3.13 -11.83
N HIS A 95 -23.44 -1.86 -11.82
CA HIS A 95 -23.18 -1.11 -13.06
C HIS A 95 -22.05 -1.71 -13.89
N PHE A 96 -21.02 -2.28 -13.26
CA PHE A 96 -19.89 -2.88 -13.99
C PHE A 96 -20.24 -4.21 -14.66
N LYS A 97 -21.18 -5.01 -14.13
CA LYS A 97 -21.73 -6.20 -14.81
C LYS A 97 -22.36 -5.86 -16.16
N GLU A 98 -23.04 -4.72 -16.25
CA GLU A 98 -23.69 -4.24 -17.48
C GLU A 98 -22.68 -3.69 -18.51
N ASN A 99 -21.39 -3.58 -18.16
CA ASN A 99 -20.37 -2.86 -18.91
C ASN A 99 -19.01 -3.59 -18.89
N GLU A 100 -18.91 -4.77 -19.51
CA GLU A 100 -17.70 -5.62 -19.47
C GLU A 100 -16.41 -4.93 -19.97
N SER A 101 -16.50 -3.92 -20.86
CA SER A 101 -15.34 -3.13 -21.31
C SER A 101 -14.76 -2.20 -20.24
N LYS A 102 -15.53 -1.88 -19.18
CA LYS A 102 -15.12 -0.98 -18.11
C LYS A 102 -14.36 -1.75 -17.04
N VAL A 103 -13.23 -1.19 -16.64
CA VAL A 103 -12.37 -1.68 -15.55
C VAL A 103 -12.18 -0.57 -14.53
N LEU A 104 -12.31 -0.90 -13.26
CA LEU A 104 -12.06 0.00 -12.15
C LEU A 104 -10.57 -0.09 -11.79
N GLU A 105 -9.86 0.99 -12.02
CA GLU A 105 -8.48 1.16 -11.59
C GLU A 105 -8.45 1.73 -10.17
N ILE A 106 -7.91 0.91 -9.26
CA ILE A 106 -7.72 1.18 -7.84
C ILE A 106 -6.29 1.69 -7.66
N ILE A 107 -6.14 2.95 -7.25
CA ILE A 107 -4.86 3.67 -7.22
C ILE A 107 -4.45 3.91 -5.76
N GLY A 108 -3.50 3.13 -5.29
CA GLY A 108 -2.95 3.25 -3.94
C GLY A 108 -1.98 4.41 -3.83
N LEU A 109 -2.31 5.41 -3.01
CA LEU A 109 -1.45 6.57 -2.80
C LEU A 109 -0.34 6.26 -1.80
N TYR A 110 0.82 6.88 -2.00
CA TYR A 110 1.97 6.78 -1.09
C TYR A 110 2.86 8.02 -1.17
N SER A 111 3.71 8.23 -0.15
CA SER A 111 4.74 9.28 -0.18
C SER A 111 6.16 8.69 -0.29
N SER A 112 7.12 9.50 -0.76
CA SER A 112 8.50 9.07 -1.03
C SER A 112 9.34 8.84 0.24
N ASP A 113 8.78 9.15 1.40
CA ASP A 113 9.36 9.01 2.74
C ASP A 113 8.66 7.92 3.57
N GLU A 114 8.00 6.97 2.91
CA GLU A 114 7.45 5.76 3.53
C GLU A 114 8.39 4.54 3.42
N THR A 115 8.37 3.68 4.43
CA THR A 115 9.07 2.38 4.38
C THR A 115 8.16 1.28 3.83
N ASN A 116 8.61 0.56 2.80
CA ASN A 116 7.85 -0.53 2.20
C ASN A 116 8.25 -1.89 2.80
N HIS A 117 7.35 -2.46 3.61
CA HIS A 117 7.49 -3.79 4.22
C HIS A 117 6.60 -4.86 3.56
N SER A 118 6.01 -4.56 2.40
CA SER A 118 5.20 -5.52 1.63
C SER A 118 6.05 -6.41 0.73
N VAL A 119 5.42 -7.26 -0.09
CA VAL A 119 6.03 -7.96 -1.25
C VAL A 119 5.99 -7.16 -2.56
N PHE A 120 5.28 -6.04 -2.62
CA PHE A 120 5.11 -5.24 -3.84
C PHE A 120 6.26 -4.25 -4.02
N PRO A 121 6.47 -3.68 -5.23
CA PRO A 121 7.50 -2.67 -5.48
C PRO A 121 7.33 -1.42 -4.60
N THR A 122 6.09 -0.95 -4.45
CA THR A 122 5.71 0.20 -3.62
C THR A 122 4.66 -0.18 -2.59
N ILE A 123 4.55 0.64 -1.53
CA ILE A 123 3.45 0.49 -0.55
C ILE A 123 2.10 0.92 -1.13
N GLY A 124 2.09 1.79 -2.15
CA GLY A 124 0.88 2.12 -2.91
C GLY A 124 0.27 0.89 -3.58
N LEU A 125 1.06 0.09 -4.31
CA LEU A 125 0.60 -1.15 -4.93
C LEU A 125 0.06 -2.16 -3.91
N ALA A 126 0.69 -2.26 -2.73
CA ALA A 126 0.19 -3.08 -1.63
C ALA A 126 -1.19 -2.62 -1.12
N ARG A 127 -1.37 -1.31 -0.88
CA ARG A 127 -2.66 -0.71 -0.48
C ARG A 127 -3.74 -0.94 -1.54
N ALA A 128 -3.41 -0.74 -2.82
CA ALA A 128 -4.31 -0.99 -3.93
C ALA A 128 -4.75 -2.45 -3.99
N ASN A 129 -3.85 -3.40 -3.74
CA ASN A 129 -4.18 -4.82 -3.70
C ASN A 129 -5.11 -5.18 -2.52
N VAL A 130 -4.92 -4.57 -1.34
CA VAL A 130 -5.81 -4.76 -0.18
C VAL A 130 -7.23 -4.25 -0.48
N VAL A 131 -7.35 -3.11 -1.19
CA VAL A 131 -8.65 -2.59 -1.65
C VAL A 131 -9.24 -3.48 -2.76
N LYS A 132 -8.44 -4.00 -3.71
CA LYS A 132 -8.90 -4.99 -4.70
C LYS A 132 -9.53 -6.22 -4.02
N MET A 133 -8.84 -6.82 -3.05
CA MET A 133 -9.39 -7.93 -2.25
C MET A 133 -10.68 -7.56 -1.52
N TYR A 134 -10.82 -6.32 -1.06
CA TYR A 134 -12.03 -5.85 -0.39
C TYR A 134 -13.24 -5.82 -1.35
N PHE A 135 -13.04 -5.33 -2.59
CA PHE A 135 -14.06 -5.36 -3.64
C PHE A 135 -14.41 -6.81 -4.07
N GLU A 136 -13.40 -7.66 -4.26
CA GLU A 136 -13.57 -9.08 -4.61
C GLU A 136 -14.35 -9.85 -3.54
N LYS A 137 -14.08 -9.58 -2.26
CA LYS A 137 -14.82 -10.17 -1.14
C LYS A 137 -16.31 -9.78 -1.13
N ARG A 138 -16.68 -8.66 -1.77
CA ARG A 138 -18.09 -8.28 -2.04
C ARG A 138 -18.64 -8.84 -3.36
N GLY A 139 -17.87 -9.65 -4.08
CA GLY A 139 -18.26 -10.27 -5.36
C GLY A 139 -18.05 -9.38 -6.59
N PHE A 140 -17.17 -8.38 -6.53
CA PHE A 140 -16.76 -7.62 -7.72
C PHE A 140 -15.79 -8.48 -8.58
N PRO A 141 -15.97 -8.61 -9.91
CA PRO A 141 -15.10 -9.46 -10.74
C PRO A 141 -13.64 -9.00 -10.76
N SER A 142 -12.70 -9.91 -10.45
CA SER A 142 -11.25 -9.62 -10.44
C SER A 142 -10.75 -9.07 -11.78
N GLN A 143 -11.27 -9.59 -12.89
CA GLN A 143 -10.93 -9.17 -14.27
C GLN A 143 -11.37 -7.72 -14.57
N GLN A 144 -12.31 -7.17 -13.80
CA GLN A 144 -12.73 -5.77 -13.88
C GLN A 144 -12.04 -4.87 -12.84
N LEU A 145 -11.02 -5.37 -12.13
CA LEU A 145 -10.26 -4.63 -11.12
C LEU A 145 -8.75 -4.58 -11.48
N LYS A 146 -8.27 -3.38 -11.79
CA LYS A 146 -6.84 -3.10 -12.01
C LYS A 146 -6.27 -2.43 -10.76
N ILE A 147 -5.04 -2.78 -10.37
CA ILE A 147 -4.27 -2.01 -9.37
C ILE A 147 -3.19 -1.16 -10.02
N SER A 148 -2.98 0.03 -9.47
CA SER A 148 -1.79 0.85 -9.70
C SER A 148 -1.53 1.72 -8.46
N ASP A 149 -0.51 2.56 -8.54
CA ASP A 149 -0.09 3.45 -7.46
C ASP A 149 0.21 4.85 -7.96
N ARG A 150 0.32 5.79 -7.01
CA ARG A 150 0.69 7.17 -7.30
C ARG A 150 1.48 7.76 -6.13
N LEU A 151 2.68 8.23 -6.43
CA LEU A 151 3.47 9.06 -5.53
C LEU A 151 2.79 10.42 -5.43
N GLU A 152 2.40 10.83 -4.21
CA GLU A 152 1.72 12.10 -3.96
C GLU A 152 2.45 12.89 -2.87
N GLN A 153 2.84 14.13 -3.16
CA GLN A 153 3.74 14.91 -2.30
C GLN A 153 2.95 15.77 -1.31
N GLY A 154 3.09 15.45 -0.01
CA GLY A 154 2.40 16.18 1.07
C GLY A 154 1.42 15.32 1.87
N ILE A 155 1.08 14.13 1.37
CA ILE A 155 0.38 13.11 2.16
C ILE A 155 1.13 12.88 3.48
N GLY A 156 0.36 12.84 4.58
CA GLY A 156 0.89 12.59 5.93
C GLY A 156 1.79 13.69 6.51
N LYS A 157 1.88 14.90 5.91
CA LYS A 157 2.74 15.99 6.41
C LYS A 157 2.02 17.05 7.27
N ASN A 158 0.69 17.13 7.22
CA ASN A 158 -0.12 18.12 7.97
C ASN A 158 -1.51 17.60 8.44
N LEU A 159 -1.82 16.33 8.16
CA LEU A 159 -2.99 15.63 8.73
C LEU A 159 -2.55 14.94 10.04
N ASP A 160 -3.49 14.59 10.93
CA ASP A 160 -3.24 13.97 12.27
C ASP A 160 -2.69 12.53 12.19
N GLU A 161 -1.51 12.36 11.60
CA GLU A 161 -0.95 11.08 11.07
C GLU A 161 -1.91 10.37 10.08
N ALA A 162 -2.97 11.06 9.67
CA ALA A 162 -4.21 10.43 9.28
C ALA A 162 -4.31 10.16 7.78
N ASP A 163 -4.71 8.92 7.49
CA ASP A 163 -5.57 8.57 6.36
C ASP A 163 -4.99 8.86 4.98
N ILE A 164 -3.92 8.12 4.65
CA ILE A 164 -3.50 7.93 3.27
C ILE A 164 -4.63 7.20 2.54
N ALA A 165 -5.25 7.89 1.59
CA ALA A 165 -6.46 7.45 0.90
C ALA A 165 -6.16 6.63 -0.37
N THR A 166 -7.21 6.01 -0.93
CA THR A 166 -7.18 5.36 -2.26
C THR A 166 -7.91 6.22 -3.28
N ALA A 167 -7.32 6.46 -4.45
CA ALA A 167 -8.01 7.08 -5.57
C ALA A 167 -8.60 6.00 -6.49
N PHE A 168 -9.68 6.33 -7.20
CA PHE A 168 -10.31 5.44 -8.17
C PHE A 168 -10.43 6.13 -9.52
N GLN A 169 -10.27 5.35 -10.59
CA GLN A 169 -10.48 5.80 -11.95
C GLN A 169 -11.19 4.69 -12.73
N VAL A 170 -12.17 5.03 -13.55
CA VAL A 170 -12.75 4.06 -14.49
C VAL A 170 -12.06 4.22 -15.83
N ILE A 171 -11.53 3.12 -16.34
CA ILE A 171 -10.92 3.02 -17.67
C ILE A 171 -11.77 2.10 -18.54
N GLU A 172 -11.76 2.34 -19.84
CA GLU A 172 -12.35 1.45 -20.84
C GLU A 172 -11.21 0.72 -21.57
N ILE A 173 -11.31 -0.60 -21.68
CA ILE A 173 -10.28 -1.45 -22.30
C ILE A 173 -10.81 -1.96 -23.64
N THR A 174 -10.01 -1.78 -24.70
CA THR A 174 -10.31 -2.30 -26.04
C THR A 174 -9.94 -3.77 -26.16
N ALA A 175 -10.55 -4.48 -27.11
CA ALA A 175 -10.17 -5.86 -27.44
C ALA A 175 -8.69 -6.00 -27.87
N GLU A 176 -8.13 -4.93 -28.45
CA GLU A 176 -6.70 -4.84 -28.79
C GLU A 176 -5.83 -4.87 -27.53
N SER A 177 -6.09 -3.98 -26.55
CA SER A 177 -5.35 -3.96 -25.28
C SER A 177 -5.57 -5.20 -24.42
N GLN A 178 -6.73 -5.88 -24.53
CA GLN A 178 -6.94 -7.20 -23.92
C GLN A 178 -6.04 -8.26 -24.56
N SER A 179 -5.92 -8.26 -25.90
CA SER A 179 -5.03 -9.16 -26.64
C SER A 179 -3.56 -8.94 -26.29
N GLU A 180 -3.11 -7.68 -26.26
CA GLU A 180 -1.75 -7.30 -25.82
C GLU A 180 -1.46 -7.75 -24.39
N LYS A 181 -2.39 -7.53 -23.45
CA LYS A 181 -2.25 -7.99 -22.06
C LYS A 181 -2.16 -9.53 -21.99
N MET A 182 -2.93 -10.25 -22.80
CA MET A 182 -2.90 -11.71 -22.85
C MET A 182 -1.60 -12.28 -23.45
N GLU A 183 -1.02 -11.67 -24.49
CA GLU A 183 0.30 -12.07 -24.99
C GLU A 183 1.42 -11.73 -24.00
N SER A 184 1.34 -10.57 -23.34
CA SER A 184 2.24 -10.21 -22.23
C SER A 184 2.21 -11.24 -21.10
N PHE A 185 1.02 -11.71 -20.73
CA PHE A 185 0.86 -12.79 -19.76
C PHE A 185 1.40 -14.15 -20.22
N LYS A 186 1.26 -14.53 -21.49
CA LYS A 186 1.89 -15.74 -22.04
C LYS A 186 3.42 -15.65 -21.97
N ALA A 187 3.99 -14.49 -22.32
CA ALA A 187 5.42 -14.25 -22.25
C ALA A 187 5.93 -14.30 -20.79
N PHE A 188 5.26 -13.63 -19.85
CA PHE A 188 5.58 -13.66 -18.43
C PHE A 188 5.46 -15.07 -17.82
N ALA A 189 4.41 -15.82 -18.15
CA ALA A 189 4.22 -17.17 -17.64
C ALA A 189 5.26 -18.16 -18.20
N LYS A 190 5.82 -17.89 -19.39
CA LYS A 190 6.99 -18.61 -19.88
C LYS A 190 8.25 -18.18 -19.11
N GLU A 191 8.50 -16.88 -18.98
CA GLU A 191 9.66 -16.32 -18.25
C GLU A 191 9.76 -16.89 -16.83
N LEU A 192 8.64 -16.91 -16.09
CA LEU A 192 8.61 -17.33 -14.69
C LEU A 192 8.79 -18.86 -14.50
N ARG A 193 8.41 -19.68 -15.49
CA ARG A 193 8.71 -21.13 -15.47
C ARG A 193 10.16 -21.43 -15.85
N GLU A 194 10.74 -20.66 -16.77
CA GLU A 194 12.16 -20.80 -17.15
C GLU A 194 13.10 -20.19 -16.10
N ASN A 195 12.68 -19.12 -15.42
CA ASN A 195 13.44 -18.38 -14.42
C ASN A 195 12.57 -18.00 -13.20
N PRO A 196 12.20 -18.96 -12.34
CA PRO A 196 11.42 -18.70 -11.12
C PRO A 196 12.11 -17.75 -10.15
N ILE A 197 11.31 -17.09 -9.31
CA ILE A 197 11.80 -16.29 -8.18
C ILE A 197 12.46 -17.26 -7.17
N ARG A 198 13.72 -17.01 -6.79
CA ARG A 198 14.55 -17.93 -5.98
C ARG A 198 14.89 -17.33 -4.63
N LEU A 199 14.13 -17.71 -3.62
CA LEU A 199 14.36 -17.32 -2.24
C LEU A 199 15.33 -18.32 -1.58
N TYR A 200 16.55 -17.89 -1.28
CA TYR A 200 17.55 -18.71 -0.59
C TYR A 200 17.33 -18.68 0.93
N PHE A 201 17.73 -19.75 1.62
CA PHE A 201 17.54 -19.91 3.07
C PHE A 201 18.80 -20.46 3.74
N GLU A 202 19.51 -19.60 4.48
CA GLU A 202 20.58 -20.02 5.36
C GLU A 202 20.09 -20.60 6.70
N THR A 203 21.02 -21.17 7.46
CA THR A 203 20.71 -21.94 8.66
C THR A 203 20.23 -21.02 9.79
N GLY A 204 18.92 -20.99 10.01
CA GLY A 204 18.28 -20.20 11.08
C GLY A 204 17.61 -18.91 10.60
N GLU A 205 17.58 -18.64 9.29
CA GLU A 205 16.87 -17.47 8.77
C GLU A 205 15.34 -17.62 8.82
N SER A 206 14.68 -16.54 9.23
CA SER A 206 13.24 -16.47 9.48
C SER A 206 12.57 -15.24 8.83
N HIS A 207 13.25 -14.61 7.88
CA HIS A 207 12.77 -13.45 7.13
C HIS A 207 13.07 -13.63 5.64
N ILE A 208 12.27 -12.99 4.77
CA ILE A 208 12.45 -13.02 3.32
C ILE A 208 12.82 -11.60 2.89
N ASN A 209 13.96 -11.46 2.21
CA ASN A 209 14.38 -10.20 1.61
C ASN A 209 14.18 -10.28 0.09
N LEU A 210 13.34 -9.40 -0.45
CA LEU A 210 12.99 -9.35 -1.88
C LEU A 210 13.64 -8.15 -2.54
N THR A 211 14.41 -8.40 -3.62
CA THR A 211 14.92 -7.35 -4.52
C THR A 211 13.77 -6.69 -5.29
N MET A 212 14.05 -5.55 -5.95
CA MET A 212 13.01 -4.86 -6.73
C MET A 212 12.51 -5.70 -7.92
N GLU A 213 13.41 -6.42 -8.61
CA GLU A 213 13.04 -7.31 -9.72
C GLU A 213 12.08 -8.43 -9.26
N GLU A 214 12.33 -9.02 -8.09
CA GLU A 214 11.45 -10.05 -7.52
C GLU A 214 10.10 -9.46 -7.09
N ARG A 215 10.08 -8.24 -6.55
CA ARG A 215 8.83 -7.51 -6.22
C ARG A 215 8.00 -7.19 -7.46
N GLU A 216 8.64 -6.80 -8.55
CA GLU A 216 7.98 -6.59 -9.85
C GLU A 216 7.44 -7.90 -10.43
N LYS A 217 8.19 -9.01 -10.32
CA LYS A 217 7.71 -10.34 -10.72
C LYS A 217 6.53 -10.81 -9.87
N ILE A 218 6.53 -10.54 -8.56
CA ILE A 218 5.40 -10.81 -7.66
C ILE A 218 4.19 -9.95 -8.02
N GLN A 219 4.37 -8.66 -8.35
CA GLN A 219 3.27 -7.81 -8.81
C GLN A 219 2.67 -8.27 -10.15
N LYS A 220 3.51 -8.67 -11.11
CA LYS A 220 3.07 -9.30 -12.38
C LYS A 220 2.35 -10.64 -12.13
N LEU A 221 2.82 -11.44 -11.19
CA LEU A 221 2.20 -12.71 -10.79
C LEU A 221 0.81 -12.48 -10.19
N ASN A 222 0.64 -11.44 -9.36
CA ASN A 222 -0.65 -11.05 -8.81
C ASN A 222 -1.64 -10.61 -9.90
N ASP A 223 -1.20 -9.81 -10.89
CA ASP A 223 -2.04 -9.43 -12.03
C ASP A 223 -2.38 -10.62 -12.94
N TYR A 224 -1.43 -11.56 -13.14
CA TYR A 224 -1.63 -12.79 -13.91
C TYR A 224 -2.72 -13.68 -13.31
N ILE A 225 -2.60 -14.07 -12.03
CA ILE A 225 -3.61 -14.92 -11.35
C ILE A 225 -4.96 -14.21 -11.16
N SER A 226 -4.99 -12.88 -11.27
CA SER A 226 -6.22 -12.08 -11.24
C SER A 226 -7.01 -12.12 -12.57
N HIS A 227 -6.39 -12.54 -13.67
CA HIS A 227 -6.95 -12.41 -15.03
C HIS A 227 -6.89 -13.70 -15.87
N VAL A 228 -6.05 -14.67 -15.50
CA VAL A 228 -5.92 -15.95 -16.21
C VAL A 228 -6.65 -17.04 -15.42
N GLU A 229 -7.74 -17.54 -15.98
CA GLU A 229 -8.55 -18.59 -15.35
C GLU A 229 -7.75 -19.88 -15.17
N GLY A 230 -7.90 -20.53 -14.01
CA GLY A 230 -7.16 -21.74 -13.65
C GLY A 230 -5.69 -21.55 -13.28
N ALA A 231 -5.17 -20.31 -13.25
CA ALA A 231 -3.78 -20.06 -12.88
C ALA A 231 -3.50 -20.35 -11.39
N CYS A 232 -2.54 -21.23 -11.12
CA CYS A 232 -2.03 -21.56 -9.78
C CYS A 232 -0.56 -21.12 -9.63
N VAL A 233 -0.22 -20.54 -8.48
CA VAL A 233 1.16 -20.26 -8.06
C VAL A 233 1.71 -21.49 -7.34
N GLN A 234 2.80 -22.07 -7.82
CA GLN A 234 3.50 -23.13 -7.13
C GLN A 234 4.69 -22.58 -6.33
N VAL A 235 4.73 -22.91 -5.04
CA VAL A 235 5.81 -22.58 -4.13
C VAL A 235 6.56 -23.88 -3.80
N VAL A 236 7.74 -24.05 -4.39
CA VAL A 236 8.47 -25.34 -4.45
C VAL A 236 9.70 -25.31 -3.55
N GLY A 237 9.71 -26.15 -2.52
CA GLY A 237 10.78 -26.23 -1.53
C GLY A 237 11.90 -27.20 -1.89
N HIS A 238 13.15 -26.74 -1.74
CA HIS A 238 14.37 -27.51 -2.01
C HIS A 238 15.34 -27.49 -0.82
N THR A 239 16.21 -28.50 -0.78
CA THR A 239 17.32 -28.63 0.17
C THR A 239 18.60 -29.03 -0.54
N ASP A 240 19.72 -28.91 0.16
CA ASP A 240 20.91 -29.71 -0.16
C ASP A 240 20.72 -31.20 0.19
N ASN A 241 21.77 -32.01 0.00
CA ASN A 241 21.75 -33.45 0.21
C ASN A 241 22.13 -33.91 1.63
N VAL A 242 22.29 -33.00 2.60
CA VAL A 242 22.69 -33.38 3.97
C VAL A 242 21.48 -33.95 4.72
N GLY A 243 21.66 -35.08 5.40
CA GLY A 243 20.59 -35.73 6.17
C GLY A 243 19.87 -36.87 5.42
N LYS A 244 18.60 -37.11 5.77
CA LYS A 244 17.78 -38.21 5.21
C LYS A 244 16.72 -37.63 4.28
N ARG A 245 16.51 -38.22 3.10
CA ARG A 245 15.53 -37.75 2.10
C ARG A 245 14.13 -37.42 2.67
N PRO A 246 13.49 -38.23 3.56
CA PRO A 246 12.20 -37.87 4.15
C PRO A 246 12.25 -36.60 5.04
N SER A 247 13.34 -36.39 5.78
CA SER A 247 13.56 -35.17 6.56
C SER A 247 13.73 -33.96 5.66
N ASN A 248 14.41 -34.13 4.51
CA ASN A 248 14.67 -33.06 3.57
C ASN A 248 13.44 -32.68 2.72
N LEU A 249 12.59 -33.66 2.39
CA LEU A 249 11.27 -33.39 1.80
C LEU A 249 10.44 -32.52 2.77
N ARG A 250 10.34 -32.93 4.04
CA ARG A 250 9.63 -32.15 5.06
C ARG A 250 10.24 -30.75 5.27
N LEU A 251 11.56 -30.61 5.32
CA LEU A 251 12.22 -29.31 5.46
C LEU A 251 11.97 -28.38 4.26
N GLY A 252 11.92 -28.93 3.04
CA GLY A 252 11.51 -28.18 1.86
C GLY A 252 10.05 -27.72 1.95
N GLU A 253 9.15 -28.61 2.38
CA GLU A 253 7.72 -28.34 2.57
C GLU A 253 7.47 -27.25 3.64
N GLU A 254 8.16 -27.32 4.78
CA GLU A 254 8.09 -26.32 5.86
C GLU A 254 8.59 -24.94 5.38
N ARG A 255 9.64 -24.88 4.56
CA ARG A 255 10.12 -23.63 3.94
C ARG A 255 9.14 -23.07 2.90
N ALA A 256 8.58 -23.92 2.05
CA ALA A 256 7.60 -23.51 1.05
C ALA A 256 6.28 -23.04 1.71
N ALA A 257 5.84 -23.71 2.78
CA ALA A 257 4.69 -23.27 3.57
C ALA A 257 4.93 -21.90 4.23
N PHE A 258 6.14 -21.64 4.74
CA PHE A 258 6.52 -20.31 5.24
C PHE A 258 6.47 -19.23 4.16
N VAL A 259 6.97 -19.51 2.94
CA VAL A 259 6.86 -18.58 1.80
C VAL A 259 5.40 -18.36 1.40
N LYS A 260 4.56 -19.41 1.35
CA LYS A 260 3.10 -19.25 1.16
C LYS A 260 2.48 -18.36 2.24
N SER A 261 2.78 -18.59 3.52
CA SER A 261 2.27 -17.76 4.61
C SER A 261 2.69 -16.29 4.49
N TYR A 262 3.90 -16.02 3.99
CA TYR A 262 4.38 -14.67 3.72
C TYR A 262 3.63 -14.01 2.56
N LEU A 263 3.38 -14.72 1.46
CA LEU A 263 2.56 -14.22 0.34
C LEU A 263 1.11 -13.93 0.79
N VAL A 264 0.49 -14.86 1.52
CA VAL A 264 -0.90 -14.73 2.02
C VAL A 264 -1.03 -13.57 3.02
N LYS A 265 -0.05 -13.38 3.92
CA LYS A 265 0.00 -12.18 4.78
C LYS A 265 0.10 -10.89 3.96
N ASN A 266 0.68 -10.95 2.76
CA ASN A 266 0.76 -9.85 1.81
C ASN A 266 -0.39 -9.84 0.79
N HIS A 267 -1.55 -10.37 1.15
CA HIS A 267 -2.79 -10.28 0.38
C HIS A 267 -2.76 -11.01 -0.98
N PHE A 268 -2.04 -12.13 -1.07
CA PHE A 268 -2.24 -13.11 -2.14
C PHE A 268 -3.43 -14.04 -1.83
N PRO A 269 -4.22 -14.46 -2.85
CA PRO A 269 -5.30 -15.43 -2.68
C PRO A 269 -4.78 -16.82 -2.24
N GLU A 270 -5.02 -17.21 -1.00
CA GLU A 270 -4.48 -18.45 -0.41
C GLU A 270 -4.82 -19.73 -1.19
N LEU A 271 -5.99 -19.76 -1.83
CA LEU A 271 -6.47 -20.89 -2.64
C LEU A 271 -5.73 -21.05 -3.97
N LEU A 272 -5.03 -20.01 -4.45
CA LEU A 272 -4.25 -20.02 -5.69
C LEU A 272 -2.74 -20.20 -5.43
N VAL A 273 -2.35 -20.62 -4.23
CA VAL A 273 -0.94 -20.86 -3.86
C VAL A 273 -0.76 -22.31 -3.38
N GLU A 274 -0.18 -23.15 -4.22
CA GLU A 274 0.18 -24.54 -3.89
C GLU A 274 1.56 -24.59 -3.20
N VAL A 275 1.74 -25.57 -2.30
CA VAL A 275 3.01 -25.85 -1.62
C VAL A 275 3.50 -27.23 -2.07
N ILE A 276 4.68 -27.29 -2.66
CA ILE A 276 5.33 -28.51 -3.15
C ILE A 276 6.70 -28.64 -2.48
N SER A 277 7.17 -29.88 -2.30
CA SER A 277 8.56 -30.12 -1.94
C SER A 277 9.22 -31.11 -2.89
N HIS A 278 10.44 -30.78 -3.31
CA HIS A 278 11.35 -31.67 -4.01
C HIS A 278 12.54 -32.10 -3.14
N GLY A 279 12.69 -31.50 -1.95
CA GLY A 279 13.79 -31.80 -1.02
C GLY A 279 15.14 -31.81 -1.73
N PRO A 280 15.91 -32.92 -1.67
CA PRO A 280 17.24 -33.01 -2.27
C PRO A 280 17.21 -33.43 -3.76
N ASP A 281 16.04 -33.79 -4.32
CA ASP A 281 15.94 -34.53 -5.58
C ASP A 281 16.07 -33.64 -6.84
N LYS A 282 16.04 -32.31 -6.67
CA LYS A 282 16.16 -31.30 -7.74
C LYS A 282 17.22 -30.23 -7.39
N PRO A 283 18.52 -30.60 -7.36
CA PRO A 283 19.61 -29.67 -7.14
C PRO A 283 19.90 -28.84 -8.40
N ILE A 284 20.22 -27.56 -8.22
CA ILE A 284 20.70 -26.66 -9.28
C ILE A 284 22.22 -26.43 -9.24
N ALA A 285 22.89 -26.88 -8.16
CA ALA A 285 24.33 -26.76 -7.99
C ALA A 285 24.94 -28.01 -7.31
N SER A 286 26.27 -28.11 -7.36
CA SER A 286 27.00 -29.25 -6.80
C SER A 286 26.96 -29.28 -5.28
N ASN A 287 26.25 -30.26 -4.71
CA ASN A 287 26.21 -30.50 -3.26
C ASN A 287 27.58 -30.80 -2.61
N LYS A 288 28.67 -30.95 -3.40
CA LYS A 288 30.02 -31.21 -2.89
C LYS A 288 30.63 -30.01 -2.17
N THR A 289 30.29 -28.77 -2.56
CA THR A 289 30.81 -27.54 -1.96
C THR A 289 29.71 -26.80 -1.19
N GLU A 290 30.07 -25.90 -0.27
CA GLU A 290 29.05 -25.21 0.54
C GLU A 290 28.26 -24.19 -0.28
N GLU A 291 28.91 -23.51 -1.23
CA GLU A 291 28.28 -22.55 -2.13
C GLU A 291 27.26 -23.23 -3.06
N GLY A 292 27.49 -24.51 -3.39
CA GLY A 292 26.53 -25.33 -4.12
C GLY A 292 25.40 -25.86 -3.24
N ARG A 293 25.65 -26.14 -1.95
CA ARG A 293 24.59 -26.49 -0.99
C ARG A 293 23.69 -25.31 -0.68
N ALA A 294 24.25 -24.12 -0.42
CA ALA A 294 23.50 -22.87 -0.25
C ALA A 294 22.53 -22.60 -1.41
N LYS A 295 23.00 -22.75 -2.66
CA LYS A 295 22.14 -22.64 -3.86
C LYS A 295 21.04 -23.70 -3.95
N ASN A 296 21.22 -24.88 -3.34
CA ASN A 296 20.19 -25.91 -3.26
C ASN A 296 19.20 -25.68 -2.10
N ARG A 297 19.59 -24.97 -1.03
CA ARG A 297 18.72 -24.51 0.06
C ARG A 297 17.87 -23.31 -0.38
N ARG A 298 16.89 -23.55 -1.25
CA ARG A 298 16.01 -22.50 -1.82
C ARG A 298 14.53 -22.88 -1.80
N VAL A 299 13.68 -21.88 -1.96
CA VAL A 299 12.30 -22.03 -2.44
C VAL A 299 12.19 -21.33 -3.79
N GLU A 300 11.53 -21.97 -4.74
CA GLU A 300 11.18 -21.40 -6.05
C GLU A 300 9.69 -21.03 -6.09
N ILE A 301 9.36 -19.79 -6.48
CA ILE A 301 7.98 -19.38 -6.78
C ILE A 301 7.82 -19.35 -8.30
N THR A 302 6.87 -20.14 -8.80
CA THR A 302 6.59 -20.33 -10.22
C THR A 302 5.08 -20.44 -10.48
N LEU A 303 4.70 -20.65 -11.73
CA LEU A 303 3.39 -21.16 -12.13
C LEU A 303 3.49 -22.65 -12.47
N GLU A 304 2.38 -23.38 -12.32
CA GLU A 304 2.16 -24.74 -12.86
C GLU A 304 2.36 -24.77 -14.39
#